data_AF-A0A2H0HGL6-F1
#
_entry.id   AF-A0A2H0HGL6-F1
#
_cell.length_a   1.000
_cell.length_b   1.000
_cell.length_c   1.000
_cell.angle_alpha   90.00
_cell.angle_beta   90.00
_cell.angle_gamma   90.00
#
_symmetry.space_group_name_H-M   'P 1'
#
loop_
_entity.id
_entity.type
_entity.pdbx_description
1 polymer ?
#
loop_
_entity_poly.entity_id
_entity_poly.type
_entity_poly.pdbx_seq_one_letter_code
_entity_poly.pdbx_strand_id
1 'polypeptide(L)'
;MIPGEDLYYQCPICGDYTRKGSLISGNTIGAKYYSDGKVIAPMLPTFPMVSKCGSCGKLFWLKEQNKVELDKLPDGTKAMSGETLTVYDYAQALRENLMTNKSEEKHLQLQIMWGYNDRVRKGRRLIAVERDKLIWNENLMAMIELLDERDENDCIVMAEIHRYLGNFDRCKEIMSLLDQESFSSLIEIFGRECDAENREVVVLS
;
A
#
# COMPACT_ATOMS: atom_id res chain seq x y z
N MET A 1 3.23 -16.27 15.23
CA MET A 1 2.09 -16.00 14.34
C MET A 1 1.19 -17.22 14.33
N ILE A 2 -0.13 -17.03 14.48
CA ILE A 2 -1.13 -18.09 14.37
C ILE A 2 -2.01 -17.75 13.16
N PRO A 3 -1.87 -18.50 12.04
CA PRO A 3 -2.78 -18.38 10.90
C PRO A 3 -4.22 -18.63 11.32
N GLY A 4 -5.15 -17.87 10.72
CA GLY A 4 -6.57 -18.12 10.84
C GLY A 4 -7.11 -18.96 9.70
N GLU A 5 -8.43 -19.14 9.69
CA GLU A 5 -9.12 -19.82 8.60
C GLU A 5 -9.05 -19.00 7.31
N ASP A 6 -8.95 -19.71 6.18
CA ASP A 6 -9.02 -19.06 4.88
C ASP A 6 -10.39 -18.42 4.66
N LEU A 7 -10.39 -17.21 4.15
CA LEU A 7 -11.58 -16.45 3.77
C LEU A 7 -11.80 -16.59 2.27
N TYR A 8 -13.06 -16.75 1.86
CA TYR A 8 -13.42 -16.93 0.46
C TYR A 8 -14.26 -15.76 -0.03
N TYR A 9 -13.97 -15.31 -1.24
CA TYR A 9 -14.65 -14.19 -1.87
C TYR A 9 -15.10 -14.56 -3.27
N GLN A 10 -16.35 -14.29 -3.58
CA GLN A 10 -16.90 -14.48 -4.92
C GLN A 10 -16.55 -13.28 -5.81
N CYS A 11 -16.06 -13.57 -7.01
CA CYS A 11 -15.84 -12.57 -8.03
C CYS A 11 -17.19 -12.01 -8.50
N PRO A 12 -17.44 -10.69 -8.38
CA PRO A 12 -18.71 -10.10 -8.76
C PRO A 12 -18.96 -10.12 -10.28
N ILE A 13 -17.94 -10.43 -11.08
CA ILE A 13 -18.02 -10.42 -12.55
C ILE A 13 -18.36 -11.80 -13.13
N CYS A 14 -17.73 -12.87 -12.62
CA CYS A 14 -17.87 -14.21 -13.20
C CYS A 14 -18.36 -15.27 -12.21
N GLY A 15 -18.49 -14.95 -10.92
CA GLY A 15 -18.96 -15.87 -9.89
C GLY A 15 -17.90 -16.85 -9.36
N ASP A 16 -16.69 -16.86 -9.90
CA ASP A 16 -15.59 -17.70 -9.42
C ASP A 16 -15.03 -17.24 -8.06
N TYR A 17 -14.31 -18.11 -7.36
CA TYR A 17 -13.91 -17.88 -5.97
C TYR A 17 -12.42 -17.57 -5.82
N THR A 18 -12.12 -16.59 -4.98
CA THR A 18 -10.75 -16.24 -4.56
C THR A 18 -10.57 -16.52 -3.08
N ARG A 19 -9.47 -17.17 -2.75
CA ARG A 19 -9.08 -17.51 -1.38
C ARG A 19 -8.09 -16.48 -0.83
N LYS A 20 -8.32 -16.02 0.39
CA LYS A 20 -7.44 -15.09 1.11
C LYS A 20 -7.14 -15.67 2.49
N GLY A 21 -5.87 -15.78 2.84
CA GLY A 21 -5.49 -16.16 4.21
C GLY A 21 -5.98 -15.14 5.24
N SER A 22 -5.95 -15.55 6.51
CA SER A 22 -6.23 -14.67 7.64
C SER A 22 -5.26 -14.94 8.80
N LEU A 23 -5.34 -14.12 9.84
CA LEU A 23 -4.58 -14.31 11.09
C LEU A 23 -5.53 -14.33 12.26
N ILE A 24 -5.30 -15.28 13.18
CA ILE A 24 -5.86 -15.24 14.53
C ILE A 24 -4.99 -14.35 15.41
N SER A 25 -3.66 -14.46 15.26
CA SER A 25 -2.73 -13.70 16.09
C SER A 25 -1.40 -13.46 15.38
N GLY A 26 -0.84 -12.27 15.57
CA GLY A 26 0.48 -11.87 15.11
C GLY A 26 1.10 -10.86 16.06
N ASN A 27 2.39 -10.59 15.89
CA ASN A 27 3.09 -9.54 16.63
C ASN A 27 4.08 -8.82 15.71
N THR A 28 4.61 -7.70 16.17
CA THR A 28 5.54 -6.85 15.41
C THR A 28 7.01 -7.09 15.80
N ILE A 29 7.33 -8.24 16.43
CA ILE A 29 8.72 -8.56 16.79
C ILE A 29 9.54 -8.71 15.51
N GLY A 30 10.63 -7.94 15.41
CA GLY A 30 11.48 -7.89 14.21
C GLY A 30 10.85 -7.13 13.04
N ALA A 31 9.83 -6.31 13.28
CA ALA A 31 9.27 -5.43 12.27
C ALA A 31 10.28 -4.39 11.83
N LYS A 32 10.28 -4.09 10.54
CA LYS A 32 10.98 -2.95 9.96
C LYS A 32 9.99 -1.85 9.63
N TYR A 33 10.31 -0.63 10.07
CA TYR A 33 9.51 0.55 9.84
C TYR A 33 10.16 1.39 8.74
N TYR A 34 9.38 1.89 7.80
CA TYR A 34 9.87 2.67 6.67
C TYR A 34 9.28 4.09 6.66
N SER A 35 10.02 5.02 6.08
CA SER A 35 9.65 6.44 5.96
C SER A 35 8.34 6.69 5.19
N ASP A 36 7.89 5.75 4.37
CA ASP A 36 6.63 5.81 3.61
C ASP A 36 5.43 5.20 4.33
N GLY A 37 5.55 5.00 5.65
CA GLY A 37 4.52 4.42 6.50
C GLY A 37 4.35 2.91 6.35
N LYS A 38 5.12 2.24 5.47
CA LYS A 38 5.05 0.79 5.36
C LYS A 38 5.71 0.14 6.57
N VAL A 39 5.08 -0.90 7.10
CA VAL A 39 5.66 -1.77 8.12
C VAL A 39 5.77 -3.17 7.55
N ILE A 40 6.97 -3.76 7.63
CA ILE A 40 7.20 -5.16 7.25
C ILE A 40 7.47 -5.95 8.51
N ALA A 41 6.44 -6.64 9.00
CA ALA A 41 6.49 -7.47 10.20
C ALA A 41 6.43 -8.96 9.82
N PRO A 42 7.49 -9.76 10.06
CA PRO A 42 7.51 -11.18 9.69
C PRO A 42 6.39 -12.00 10.35
N MET A 43 5.97 -11.59 11.55
CA MET A 43 4.95 -12.27 12.36
C MET A 43 3.55 -11.66 12.23
N LEU A 44 3.38 -10.64 11.37
CA LEU A 44 2.11 -9.98 11.11
C LEU A 44 2.00 -9.63 9.60
N PRO A 45 1.82 -10.64 8.73
CA PRO A 45 1.70 -10.42 7.29
C PRO A 45 0.44 -9.61 6.95
N THR A 46 0.56 -8.76 5.92
CA THR A 46 -0.56 -8.00 5.35
C THR A 46 -1.33 -8.84 4.33
N PHE A 47 -2.65 -8.78 4.37
CA PHE A 47 -3.51 -9.45 3.39
C PHE A 47 -4.05 -8.47 2.34
N PRO A 48 -4.21 -8.90 1.09
CA PRO A 48 -4.71 -8.03 0.03
C PRO A 48 -6.17 -7.62 0.29
N MET A 49 -6.50 -6.37 -0.02
CA MET A 49 -7.88 -5.88 -0.05
C MET A 49 -8.49 -5.88 -1.46
N VAL A 50 -7.63 -5.99 -2.48
CA VAL A 50 -8.00 -6.09 -3.90
C VAL A 50 -7.31 -7.33 -4.46
N SER A 51 -8.01 -8.05 -5.33
CA SER A 51 -7.45 -9.23 -5.99
C SER A 51 -7.83 -9.29 -7.46
N LYS A 52 -7.10 -10.10 -8.20
CA LYS A 52 -7.35 -10.42 -9.60
C LYS A 52 -8.00 -11.79 -9.66
N CYS A 53 -9.18 -11.87 -10.26
CA CYS A 53 -9.88 -13.13 -10.40
C CYS A 53 -9.08 -14.09 -11.28
N GLY A 54 -8.88 -15.31 -10.79
CA GLY A 54 -8.15 -16.36 -11.50
C GLY A 54 -8.79 -16.82 -12.80
N SER A 55 -10.11 -16.78 -12.88
CA SER A 55 -10.87 -17.20 -14.06
C SER A 55 -11.00 -16.10 -15.11
N CYS A 56 -11.51 -14.91 -14.75
CA CYS A 56 -11.79 -13.85 -15.72
C CYS A 56 -10.72 -12.74 -15.80
N GLY A 57 -9.71 -12.75 -14.92
CA GLY A 57 -8.64 -11.76 -14.89
C GLY A 57 -9.05 -10.36 -14.43
N LYS A 58 -10.29 -10.15 -14.00
CA LYS A 58 -10.80 -8.85 -13.52
C LYS A 58 -10.38 -8.56 -12.09
N LEU A 59 -10.08 -7.29 -11.82
CA LEU A 59 -9.76 -6.79 -10.49
C LEU A 59 -11.04 -6.51 -9.72
N PHE A 60 -11.06 -6.85 -8.44
CA PHE A 60 -12.20 -6.59 -7.56
C PHE A 60 -11.77 -6.47 -6.10
N TRP A 61 -12.55 -5.73 -5.30
CA TRP A 61 -12.34 -5.62 -3.86
C TRP A 61 -12.81 -6.89 -3.13
N LEU A 62 -12.04 -7.30 -2.14
CA LEU A 62 -12.37 -8.37 -1.20
C LEU A 62 -13.11 -7.76 0.00
N LYS A 63 -14.43 -7.60 -0.13
CA LYS A 63 -15.29 -6.96 0.87
C LYS A 63 -16.22 -7.97 1.53
N GLU A 64 -16.85 -7.58 2.64
CA GLU A 64 -17.83 -8.45 3.29
C GLU A 64 -19.04 -8.76 2.37
N GLN A 65 -19.39 -7.88 1.43
CA GLN A 65 -20.56 -8.10 0.54
C GLN A 65 -20.37 -9.26 -0.44
N ASN A 66 -19.13 -9.60 -0.80
CA ASN A 66 -18.83 -10.72 -1.68
C ASN A 66 -18.07 -11.84 -0.97
N LYS A 67 -18.01 -11.80 0.36
CA LYS A 67 -17.45 -12.87 1.18
C LYS A 67 -18.44 -14.03 1.25
N VAL A 68 -17.93 -15.25 1.19
CA VAL A 68 -18.71 -16.48 1.22
C VAL A 68 -18.21 -17.35 2.36
N GLU A 69 -19.13 -17.87 3.16
CA GLU A 69 -18.83 -18.82 4.23
C GLU A 69 -18.42 -20.17 3.63
N LEU A 70 -17.51 -20.87 4.29
CA LEU A 70 -16.90 -22.10 3.76
C LEU A 70 -17.95 -23.19 3.49
N ASP A 71 -18.96 -23.31 4.34
CA ASP A 71 -20.07 -24.26 4.24
C ASP A 71 -21.03 -23.97 3.07
N LYS A 72 -20.97 -22.75 2.52
CA LYS A 72 -21.77 -22.32 1.35
C LYS A 72 -21.03 -22.47 0.03
N LEU A 73 -19.78 -22.91 0.04
CA LEU A 73 -19.03 -23.15 -1.19
C LEU A 73 -19.50 -24.45 -1.86
N PRO A 74 -19.63 -24.47 -3.20
CA PRO A 74 -19.88 -25.71 -3.93
C PRO A 74 -18.80 -26.76 -3.64
N ASP A 75 -19.21 -28.02 -3.52
CA ASP A 75 -18.27 -29.13 -3.34
C ASP A 75 -17.22 -29.17 -4.45
N GLY A 76 -15.95 -29.31 -4.07
CA GLY A 76 -14.83 -29.33 -5.02
C GLY A 76 -14.40 -27.96 -5.54
N THR A 77 -14.87 -26.85 -4.95
CA THR A 77 -14.41 -25.50 -5.29
C THR A 77 -12.89 -25.38 -5.21
N LYS A 78 -12.25 -25.02 -6.32
CA LYS A 78 -10.83 -24.68 -6.40
C LYS A 78 -10.66 -23.17 -6.41
N ALA A 79 -10.68 -22.56 -5.22
CA ALA A 79 -10.42 -21.14 -5.10
C ALA A 79 -8.93 -20.85 -5.24
N MET A 80 -8.55 -20.08 -6.25
CA MET A 80 -7.16 -19.62 -6.38
C MET A 80 -6.81 -18.70 -5.22
N SER A 81 -5.60 -18.84 -4.69
CA SER A 81 -5.09 -17.87 -3.73
C SER A 81 -5.02 -16.50 -4.42
N GLY A 82 -5.52 -15.46 -3.75
CA GLY A 82 -5.41 -14.10 -4.28
C GLY A 82 -3.96 -13.81 -4.64
N GLU A 83 -3.71 -13.54 -5.92
CA GLU A 83 -2.37 -13.27 -6.41
C GLU A 83 -1.84 -11.97 -5.81
N THR A 84 -0.51 -11.89 -5.65
CA THR A 84 0.14 -10.62 -5.31
C THR A 84 0.02 -9.70 -6.51
N LEU A 85 -0.80 -8.66 -6.37
CA LEU A 85 -0.98 -7.66 -7.42
C LEU A 85 0.31 -6.89 -7.68
N THR A 86 0.54 -6.54 -8.94
CA THR A 86 1.64 -5.67 -9.34
C THR A 86 1.24 -4.21 -9.26
N VAL A 87 2.22 -3.29 -9.31
CA VAL A 87 1.94 -1.84 -9.45
C VAL A 87 1.06 -1.52 -10.67
N TYR A 88 1.15 -2.33 -11.73
CA TYR A 88 0.34 -2.15 -12.94
C TYR A 88 -1.11 -2.58 -12.75
N ASP A 89 -1.35 -3.60 -11.92
CA ASP A 89 -2.71 -4.02 -11.58
C ASP A 89 -3.39 -2.93 -10.72
N TYR A 90 -2.69 -2.35 -9.74
CA TYR A 90 -3.25 -1.22 -8.96
C TYR A 90 -3.48 0.03 -9.83
N ALA A 91 -2.54 0.36 -10.73
CA ALA A 91 -2.74 1.45 -11.69
C ALA A 91 -3.88 1.16 -12.69
N GLN A 92 -4.16 -0.12 -12.99
CA GLN A 92 -5.35 -0.51 -13.75
C GLN A 92 -6.63 -0.32 -12.92
N ALA A 93 -6.63 -0.71 -11.64
CA ALA A 93 -7.79 -0.53 -10.76
C ALA A 93 -8.21 0.95 -10.64
N LEU A 94 -7.24 1.87 -10.52
CA LEU A 94 -7.52 3.32 -10.54
C LEU A 94 -8.12 3.77 -11.88
N ARG A 95 -7.54 3.35 -13.01
CA ARG A 95 -8.03 3.71 -14.35
C ARG A 95 -9.42 3.15 -14.66
N GLU A 96 -9.74 1.98 -14.13
CA GLU A 96 -11.08 1.36 -14.24
C GLU A 96 -12.08 1.91 -13.21
N ASN A 97 -11.67 2.88 -12.38
CA ASN A 97 -12.48 3.50 -11.34
C ASN A 97 -13.12 2.49 -10.39
N LEU A 98 -12.33 1.51 -9.93
CA LEU A 98 -12.79 0.43 -9.06
C LEU A 98 -13.13 0.91 -7.63
N MET A 99 -12.74 2.13 -7.28
CA MET A 99 -13.01 2.78 -6.01
C MET A 99 -14.44 3.33 -5.93
N THR A 100 -15.02 3.23 -4.75
CA THR A 100 -16.35 3.75 -4.41
C THR A 100 -16.29 4.96 -3.46
N ASN A 101 -15.11 5.25 -2.92
CA ASN A 101 -14.87 6.31 -1.94
C ASN A 101 -13.37 6.69 -1.90
N LYS A 102 -13.05 7.82 -1.24
CA LYS A 102 -11.68 8.34 -1.11
C LYS A 102 -10.71 7.42 -0.35
N SER A 103 -11.21 6.62 0.60
CA SER A 103 -10.36 5.68 1.36
C SER A 103 -9.86 4.55 0.46
N GLU A 104 -10.73 4.03 -0.41
CA GLU A 104 -10.35 3.04 -1.43
C GLU A 104 -9.36 3.59 -2.45
N GLU A 105 -9.56 4.83 -2.89
CA GLU A 105 -8.62 5.52 -3.78
C GLU A 105 -7.24 5.67 -3.13
N LYS A 106 -7.20 6.20 -1.89
CA LYS A 106 -5.97 6.33 -1.10
C LYS A 106 -5.28 4.99 -0.88
N HIS A 107 -6.03 3.92 -0.61
CA HIS A 107 -5.48 2.58 -0.48
C HIS A 107 -4.77 2.14 -1.77
N LEU A 108 -5.42 2.28 -2.93
CA LEU A 108 -4.84 1.91 -4.22
C LEU A 108 -3.56 2.71 -4.50
N GLN A 109 -3.56 4.02 -4.25
CA GLN A 109 -2.39 4.86 -4.45
C GLN A 109 -1.23 4.51 -3.51
N LEU A 110 -1.52 4.19 -2.25
CA LEU A 110 -0.52 3.68 -1.30
C LEU A 110 0.09 2.36 -1.77
N GLN A 111 -0.72 1.43 -2.30
CA GLN A 111 -0.20 0.16 -2.84
C GLN A 111 0.74 0.38 -4.03
N ILE A 112 0.45 1.35 -4.90
CA ILE A 112 1.36 1.72 -6.01
C ILE A 112 2.66 2.26 -5.45
N MET A 113 2.60 3.23 -4.52
CA MET A 113 3.78 3.84 -3.92
C MET A 113 4.66 2.78 -3.24
N TRP A 114 4.07 1.95 -2.39
CA TRP A 114 4.75 0.86 -1.70
C TRP A 114 5.30 -0.19 -2.67
N GLY A 115 4.61 -0.49 -3.76
CA GLY A 115 5.08 -1.45 -4.76
C GLY A 115 6.32 -0.98 -5.51
N TYR A 116 6.45 0.33 -5.75
CA TYR A 116 7.69 0.91 -6.28
C TYR A 116 8.80 0.93 -5.24
N ASN A 117 8.51 1.40 -4.03
CA ASN A 117 9.48 1.43 -2.94
C ASN A 117 9.98 0.02 -2.55
N ASP A 118 9.15 -1.01 -2.69
CA ASP A 118 9.55 -2.41 -2.50
C ASP A 118 10.65 -2.85 -3.47
N ARG A 119 10.77 -2.21 -4.63
CA ARG A 119 11.90 -2.45 -5.55
C ARG A 119 13.19 -1.96 -4.90
N VAL A 120 13.19 -0.74 -4.37
CA VAL A 120 14.32 -0.13 -3.65
C VAL A 120 14.70 -0.94 -2.43
N ARG A 121 13.71 -1.36 -1.61
CA ARG A 121 13.93 -2.26 -0.46
C ARG A 121 14.61 -3.58 -0.82
N LYS A 122 14.45 -4.04 -2.07
CA LYS A 122 15.05 -5.26 -2.61
C LYS A 122 16.34 -4.98 -3.40
N GLY A 123 16.92 -3.80 -3.28
CA GLY A 123 18.14 -3.39 -3.98
C GLY A 123 17.96 -3.21 -5.49
N ARG A 124 16.73 -2.95 -5.95
CA ARG A 124 16.40 -2.72 -7.36
C ARG A 124 16.08 -1.24 -7.59
N ARG A 125 16.21 -0.79 -8.83
CA ARG A 125 15.84 0.58 -9.22
C ARG A 125 14.34 0.81 -9.01
N LEU A 126 14.00 1.99 -8.50
CA LEU A 126 12.61 2.48 -8.38
C LEU A 126 11.93 2.45 -9.76
N ILE A 127 12.54 3.14 -10.72
CA ILE A 127 12.12 3.23 -12.12
C ILE A 127 12.96 2.25 -12.94
N ALA A 128 12.32 1.22 -13.49
CA ALA A 128 12.97 0.22 -14.34
C ALA A 128 12.75 0.51 -15.83
N VAL A 129 11.57 1.06 -16.18
CA VAL A 129 11.19 1.43 -17.55
C VAL A 129 10.50 2.80 -17.58
N GLU A 130 10.46 3.48 -18.73
CA GLU A 130 9.84 4.82 -18.87
C GLU A 130 8.38 4.87 -18.39
N ARG A 131 7.62 3.80 -18.62
CA ARG A 131 6.24 3.70 -18.12
C ARG A 131 6.15 3.82 -16.60
N ASP A 132 7.15 3.34 -15.86
CA ASP A 132 7.17 3.44 -14.40
C ASP A 132 7.21 4.91 -13.96
N LYS A 133 7.98 5.75 -14.67
CA LYS A 133 8.14 7.17 -14.34
C LYS A 133 6.81 7.92 -14.42
N LEU A 134 6.01 7.61 -15.45
CA LEU A 134 4.69 8.19 -15.62
C LEU A 134 3.76 7.78 -14.46
N ILE A 135 3.62 6.47 -14.21
CA ILE A 135 2.74 5.95 -13.15
C ILE A 135 3.17 6.46 -11.78
N TRP A 136 4.47 6.49 -11.50
CA TRP A 136 5.01 7.00 -10.23
C TRP A 136 4.63 8.46 -10.01
N ASN A 137 4.94 9.34 -10.97
CA ASN A 137 4.67 10.77 -10.82
C ASN A 137 3.18 11.08 -10.75
N GLU A 138 2.35 10.47 -11.61
CA GLU A 138 0.90 10.65 -11.57
C GLU A 138 0.32 10.19 -10.23
N ASN A 139 0.80 9.06 -9.70
CA ASN A 139 0.38 8.56 -8.39
C ASN A 139 0.74 9.52 -7.26
N LEU A 140 1.98 10.03 -7.24
CA LEU A 140 2.42 10.97 -6.21
C LEU A 140 1.60 12.27 -6.23
N MET A 141 1.34 12.83 -7.42
CA MET A 141 0.56 14.05 -7.56
C MET A 141 -0.90 13.83 -7.12
N ALA A 142 -1.50 12.71 -7.52
CA ALA A 142 -2.85 12.36 -7.11
C ALA A 142 -2.97 12.09 -5.59
N MET A 143 -1.91 11.55 -4.96
CA MET A 143 -1.87 11.40 -3.50
C MET A 143 -1.87 12.74 -2.78
N ILE A 144 -1.11 13.73 -3.24
CA ILE A 144 -1.08 15.06 -2.62
C ILE A 144 -2.51 15.65 -2.56
N GLU A 145 -3.32 15.45 -3.60
CA GLU A 145 -4.70 15.95 -3.64
C GLU A 145 -5.67 15.22 -2.68
N LEU A 146 -5.32 14.02 -2.21
CA LEU A 146 -6.14 13.24 -1.29
C LEU A 146 -5.78 13.44 0.20
N LEU A 147 -4.59 13.95 0.48
CA LEU A 147 -4.04 14.05 1.83
C LEU A 147 -4.46 15.36 2.50
N ASP A 148 -4.70 15.31 3.81
CA ASP A 148 -5.12 16.46 4.63
C ASP A 148 -4.00 16.90 5.58
N GLU A 149 -3.50 18.13 5.43
CA GLU A 149 -2.43 18.69 6.29
C GLU A 149 -2.85 18.88 7.77
N ARG A 150 -4.11 18.58 8.11
CA ARG A 150 -4.60 18.57 9.50
C ARG A 150 -4.51 17.19 10.16
N ASP A 151 -4.28 16.13 9.39
CA ASP A 151 -4.07 14.78 9.90
C ASP A 151 -2.57 14.47 9.93
N GLU A 152 -2.06 14.07 11.09
CA GLU A 152 -0.62 13.83 11.29
C GLU A 152 -0.08 12.70 10.41
N ASN A 153 -0.87 11.65 10.15
CA ASN A 153 -0.43 10.56 9.27
C ASN A 153 -0.35 11.04 7.82
N ASP A 154 -1.31 11.87 7.42
CA ASP A 154 -1.34 12.44 6.07
C ASP A 154 -0.19 13.42 5.86
N CYS A 155 0.17 14.21 6.86
CA CYS A 155 1.37 15.03 6.86
C CYS A 155 2.64 14.20 6.64
N ILE A 156 2.81 13.08 7.35
CA ILE A 156 3.99 12.21 7.19
C ILE A 156 4.08 11.67 5.76
N VAL A 157 2.96 11.17 5.22
CA VAL A 157 2.94 10.66 3.84
C VAL A 157 3.17 11.79 2.84
N MET A 158 2.59 12.98 3.06
CA MET A 158 2.75 14.13 2.17
C MET A 158 4.19 14.64 2.16
N ALA A 159 4.83 14.75 3.33
CA ALA A 159 6.24 15.10 3.44
C ALA A 159 7.12 14.12 2.65
N GLU A 160 6.88 12.82 2.80
CA GLU A 160 7.62 11.79 2.08
C GLU A 160 7.44 11.90 0.55
N ILE A 161 6.23 12.19 0.08
CA ILE A 161 5.96 12.45 -1.34
C ILE A 161 6.77 13.66 -1.83
N HIS A 162 6.78 14.76 -1.07
CA HIS A 162 7.57 15.93 -1.43
C HIS A 162 9.07 15.62 -1.48
N ARG A 163 9.57 14.79 -0.56
CA ARG A 163 10.96 14.31 -0.59
C ARG A 163 11.26 13.48 -1.85
N TYR A 164 10.37 12.58 -2.25
CA TYR A 164 10.51 11.81 -3.50
C TYR A 164 10.54 12.69 -4.75
N LEU A 165 9.73 13.75 -4.77
CA LEU A 165 9.71 14.72 -5.86
C LEU A 165 10.95 15.65 -5.85
N GLY A 166 11.75 15.64 -4.78
CA GLY A 166 12.89 16.54 -4.59
C GLY A 166 12.51 17.92 -4.07
N ASN A 167 11.28 18.09 -3.59
CA ASN A 167 10.78 19.31 -2.98
C ASN A 167 11.15 19.33 -1.49
N PHE A 168 12.45 19.33 -1.19
CA PHE A 168 12.98 19.13 0.16
C PHE A 168 12.54 20.22 1.15
N ASP A 169 12.46 21.47 0.70
CA ASP A 169 11.97 22.56 1.56
C ASP A 169 10.52 22.33 1.97
N ARG A 170 9.66 21.94 1.02
CA ARG A 170 8.26 21.64 1.31
C ARG A 170 8.10 20.43 2.22
N CYS A 171 8.95 19.41 2.05
CA CYS A 171 9.01 18.28 2.96
C CYS A 171 9.28 18.74 4.41
N LYS A 172 10.29 19.59 4.63
CA LYS A 172 10.61 20.14 5.96
C LYS A 172 9.48 21.01 6.52
N GLU A 173 8.85 21.83 5.68
CA GLU A 173 7.69 22.64 6.08
C GLU A 173 6.55 21.76 6.61
N ILE A 174 6.18 20.71 5.89
CA ILE A 174 5.11 19.80 6.32
C ILE A 174 5.48 19.08 7.61
N MET A 175 6.73 18.62 7.75
CA MET A 175 7.20 17.97 8.99
C MET A 175 7.17 18.91 10.19
N SER A 176 7.30 20.23 9.98
CA SER A 176 7.19 21.23 11.05
C SER A 176 5.76 21.43 11.59
N LEU A 177 4.75 20.91 10.89
CA LEU A 177 3.35 20.93 11.34
C LEU A 177 3.05 19.87 12.41
N LEU A 178 3.89 18.83 12.51
CA LEU A 178 3.71 17.76 13.48
C LEU A 178 4.07 18.20 14.91
N ASP A 179 3.56 17.48 15.90
CA ASP A 179 3.97 17.68 17.29
C ASP A 179 5.47 17.37 17.47
N GLN A 180 6.22 18.38 17.90
CA GLN A 180 7.68 18.34 17.91
C GLN A 180 8.24 17.41 19.00
N GLU A 181 7.49 17.15 20.07
CA GLU A 181 7.89 16.20 21.11
C GLU A 181 7.65 14.76 20.64
N SER A 182 6.42 14.46 20.21
CA SER A 182 5.97 13.11 19.86
C SER A 182 6.67 12.56 18.62
N PHE A 183 6.99 13.43 17.65
CA PHE A 183 7.60 13.03 16.38
C PHE A 183 9.06 13.46 16.21
N SER A 184 9.72 13.92 17.28
CA SER A 184 11.11 14.41 17.28
C SER A 184 12.07 13.54 16.46
N SER A 185 12.13 12.23 16.75
CA SER A 185 13.02 11.30 16.04
C SER A 185 12.70 11.19 14.54
N LEU A 186 11.44 11.25 14.15
CA LEU A 186 11.04 11.16 12.75
C LEU A 186 11.40 12.45 12.00
N ILE A 187 11.15 13.60 12.62
CA ILE A 187 11.48 14.92 12.09
C ILE A 187 13.00 15.03 11.85
N GLU A 188 13.82 14.57 12.80
CA GLU A 188 15.28 14.55 12.65
C GLU A 188 15.75 13.69 11.48
N ILE A 189 15.15 12.51 11.30
CA ILE A 189 15.46 11.62 10.17
C ILE A 189 15.11 12.32 8.86
N PHE A 190 13.87 12.83 8.72
CA PHE A 190 13.44 13.52 7.51
C PHE A 190 14.32 14.73 7.19
N GLY A 191 14.70 15.52 8.20
CA GLY A 191 15.61 16.66 8.04
C GLY A 191 16.95 16.25 7.46
N ARG A 192 17.59 15.22 8.04
CA ARG A 192 18.87 14.67 7.57
C ARG A 192 18.79 14.13 6.14
N GLU A 193 17.74 13.39 5.83
CA GLU A 193 17.55 12.81 4.50
C GLU A 193 17.27 13.90 3.44
N CYS A 194 16.57 14.97 3.81
CA CYS A 194 16.41 16.14 2.95
C CYS A 194 17.73 16.89 2.74
N ASP A 195 18.55 17.07 3.78
CA ASP A 195 19.87 17.72 3.66
C ASP A 195 20.84 16.91 2.79
N ALA A 196 20.68 15.59 2.77
CA ALA A 196 21.44 14.68 1.90
C ALA A 196 20.86 14.56 0.47
N GLU A 197 19.77 15.30 0.16
CA GLU A 197 18.99 15.18 -1.07
C GLU A 197 18.54 13.74 -1.38
N ASN A 198 18.37 12.90 -0.36
CA ASN A 198 17.96 11.52 -0.54
C ASN A 198 16.47 11.46 -0.94
N ARG A 199 16.18 10.80 -2.07
CA ARG A 199 14.83 10.59 -2.59
C ARG A 199 14.36 9.14 -2.51
N GLU A 200 15.16 8.26 -1.92
CA GLU A 200 14.83 6.85 -1.76
C GLU A 200 14.15 6.60 -0.41
N VAL A 201 13.30 5.57 -0.34
CA VAL A 201 12.68 5.14 0.92
C VAL A 201 13.73 4.75 1.96
N VAL A 202 13.51 5.12 3.22
CA VAL A 202 14.46 4.94 4.32
C VAL A 202 13.90 3.98 5.37
N VAL A 203 14.77 3.22 6.02
CA VAL A 203 14.43 2.38 7.19
C VAL A 203 14.56 3.23 8.44
N LEU A 204 13.50 3.28 9.25
CA LEU A 204 13.44 4.06 10.50
C LEU A 204 13.89 3.23 11.70
N SER A 205 13.51 1.95 11.75
CA SER A 205 13.95 0.96 12.74
C SER A 205 13.77 -0.47 12.24
#